data_AF-A0A4Y9KU58-F1
#
_entry.id   AF-A0A4Y9KU58-F1
#
_cell.length_a   1.000
_cell.length_b   1.000
_cell.length_c   1.000
_cell.angle_alpha   90.00
_cell.angle_beta   90.00
_cell.angle_gamma   90.00
#
_symmetry.space_group_name_H-M   'P 1'
#
loop_
_entity.id
_entity.type
_entity.pdbx_description
1 polymer ?
#
loop_
_entity_poly.entity_id
_entity_poly.type
_entity_poly.pdbx_seq_one_letter_code
_entity_poly.pdbx_strand_id
1 'polypeptide(L)' 'MSAIALSRKAVKLMKLCDLEGFQSLDDLLQTAAADSVCPAICMTEGCDYTAAMEPDQDQGFCEACGGNTIASVLVLVGLI' A
#
# COMPACT_ATOMS: atom_id res chain seq x y z
N MET A 1 5.40 -12.85 -24.76
CA MET A 1 4.87 -12.21 -23.52
C MET A 1 5.83 -11.09 -23.17
N SER A 2 5.58 -9.87 -23.66
CA SER A 2 6.44 -8.73 -23.35
C SER A 2 6.23 -8.39 -21.89
N ALA A 3 7.24 -8.62 -21.04
CA ALA A 3 7.18 -8.31 -19.62
C ALA A 3 7.19 -6.79 -19.46
N ILE A 4 6.00 -6.18 -19.46
CA ILE A 4 5.82 -4.81 -18.99
C ILE A 4 6.15 -4.85 -17.50
N ALA A 5 7.37 -4.43 -17.14
CA ALA A 5 7.76 -4.31 -15.75
C ALA A 5 6.96 -3.17 -15.12
N LEU A 6 5.91 -3.52 -14.38
CA LEU A 6 5.21 -2.58 -13.51
C LEU A 6 6.19 -2.01 -12.49
N SER A 7 6.04 -0.72 -12.16
CA SER A 7 6.85 -0.10 -11.11
C SER A 7 6.61 -0.81 -9.78
N ARG A 8 7.61 -0.78 -8.88
CA ARG A 8 7.48 -1.35 -7.53
C ARG A 8 6.23 -0.84 -6.80
N LYS A 9 5.92 0.46 -6.95
CA LYS A 9 4.69 1.05 -6.41
C LYS A 9 3.44 0.40 -6.99
N ALA A 10 3.35 0.24 -8.32
CA ALA A 10 2.20 -0.38 -8.96
C ALA A 10 2.01 -1.84 -8.53
N VAL A 11 3.09 -2.61 -8.40
CA VAL A 11 3.04 -3.99 -7.88
C VAL A 11 2.51 -4.02 -6.45
N LYS A 12 3.00 -3.13 -5.58
CA LYS A 12 2.58 -3.03 -4.18
C LYS A 12 1.12 -2.60 -4.04
N LEU A 13 0.66 -1.65 -4.87
CA LEU A 13 -0.73 -1.20 -4.88
C LEU A 13 -1.69 -2.33 -5.28
N MET A 14 -1.38 -3.08 -6.35
CA MET A 14 -2.18 -4.23 -6.74
C MET A 14 -2.19 -5.31 -5.65
N LYS A 15 -1.02 -5.59 -5.05
CA LYS A 15 -0.91 -6.56 -3.97
C LYS A 15 -1.74 -6.16 -2.75
N LEU A 16 -1.69 -4.88 -2.35
CA LEU A 16 -2.50 -4.35 -1.25
C LEU A 16 -3.99 -4.48 -1.58
N CYS A 17 -4.40 -4.12 -2.80
CA CYS A 17 -5.78 -4.29 -3.27
C CYS A 17 -6.27 -5.74 -3.14
N ASP A 18 -5.46 -6.71 -3.59
CA ASP A 18 -5.79 -8.13 -3.49
C ASP A 18 -5.89 -8.62 -2.03
N LEU A 19 -4.97 -8.16 -1.16
CA LEU A 19 -4.91 -8.57 0.25
C LEU A 19 -6.08 -8.00 1.08
N GLU A 20 -6.49 -6.77 0.78
CA GLU A 20 -7.63 -6.11 1.41
C GLU A 20 -8.98 -6.58 0.83
N GLY A 21 -8.96 -7.36 -0.26
CA GLY A 21 -10.15 -7.96 -0.86
C GLY A 21 -10.94 -7.03 -1.78
N PHE A 22 -10.31 -5.97 -2.30
CA PHE A 22 -10.94 -5.05 -3.26
C PHE A 22 -10.76 -5.55 -4.69
N GLN A 23 -11.77 -5.31 -5.52
CA GLN A 23 -11.74 -5.70 -6.95
C GLN A 23 -11.05 -4.66 -7.83
N SER A 24 -10.94 -3.42 -7.34
CA SER A 24 -10.30 -2.32 -8.06
C SER A 24 -9.55 -1.41 -7.09
N LEU A 25 -8.51 -0.75 -7.62
CA LEU A 25 -7.77 0.27 -6.86
C LEU A 25 -8.69 1.45 -6.48
N ASP A 26 -9.66 1.80 -7.32
CA ASP A 26 -10.57 2.91 -7.06
C ASP A 26 -11.46 2.64 -5.83
N ASP A 27 -11.96 1.41 -5.65
CA ASP A 27 -12.76 1.03 -4.47
C ASP A 27 -11.93 1.10 -3.18
N LEU A 28 -10.66 0.66 -3.24
CA LEU A 28 -9.72 0.77 -2.14
C LEU A 28 -9.45 2.23 -1.79
N LEU A 29 -9.20 3.09 -2.80
CA LEU A 29 -8.92 4.51 -2.59
C LEU A 29 -10.13 5.27 -2.04
N GLN A 30 -11.34 4.96 -2.51
CA GLN A 30 -12.56 5.57 -2.00
C GLN A 30 -12.77 5.24 -0.52
N THR A 31 -12.51 3.99 -0.13
CA THR A 31 -12.60 3.55 1.27
C THR A 31 -11.53 4.23 2.12
N ALA A 32 -10.28 4.22 1.66
CA ALA A 32 -9.16 4.83 2.37
C ALA A 32 -9.33 6.35 2.56
N ALA A 33 -9.87 7.06 1.56
CA ALA A 33 -10.12 8.50 1.65
C ALA A 33 -11.27 8.89 2.60
N ALA A 34 -12.14 7.94 2.94
CA ALA A 34 -13.31 8.17 3.79
C ALA A 34 -13.09 7.74 5.26
N ASP A 35 -12.01 7.04 5.56
CA ASP A 35 -11.69 6.53 6.88
C ASP A 35 -10.58 7.37 7.56
N SER A 36 -10.53 7.28 8.89
CA SER A 36 -9.47 7.84 9.74
C SER A 36 -8.15 7.08 9.66
N VAL A 37 -8.18 5.82 9.18
CA VAL A 37 -7.00 4.99 8.95
C VAL A 37 -7.04 4.41 7.54
N CYS A 38 -5.87 4.32 6.91
CA CYS A 38 -5.69 3.82 5.57
C CYS A 38 -4.99 2.46 5.58
N PRO A 39 -5.38 1.54 4.68
CA PRO A 39 -4.56 0.38 4.37
C PRO A 39 -3.17 0.82 3.91
N ALA A 40 -2.15 0.15 4.39
CA ALA A 40 -0.75 0.44 4.13
C ALA A 40 0.02 -0.85 3.87
N ILE A 41 1.10 -0.76 3.10
CA ILE A 41 1.93 -1.91 2.76
C ILE A 41 3.41 -1.59 2.91
N CYS A 42 4.18 -2.59 3.33
CA CYS A 42 5.62 -2.48 3.41
C CYS A 42 6.26 -2.23 2.04
N MET A 43 6.98 -1.10 2.01
CA MET A 43 8.06 -0.70 1.12
C MET A 43 8.86 -1.85 0.54
N THR A 44 9.48 -2.59 1.46
CA THR A 44 10.67 -3.42 1.27
C THR A 44 10.43 -4.53 0.24
N GLU A 45 11.43 -4.77 -0.61
CA GLU A 45 11.37 -5.83 -1.62
C GLU A 45 11.21 -7.20 -0.95
N GLY A 46 10.24 -7.98 -1.44
CA GLY A 46 9.92 -9.29 -0.88
C GLY A 46 9.12 -9.27 0.43
N CYS A 47 8.75 -8.10 0.98
CA CYS A 47 7.94 -8.01 2.20
C CYS A 47 6.57 -7.41 1.92
N ASP A 48 5.51 -8.22 1.96
CA ASP A 48 4.13 -7.78 1.68
C ASP A 48 3.30 -7.63 2.95
N TYR A 49 3.96 -7.33 4.08
CA TYR A 49 3.26 -7.05 5.33
C TYR A 49 2.38 -5.79 5.19
N THR A 50 1.15 -5.88 5.67
CA THR A 50 0.17 -4.79 5.66
C THR A 50 -0.19 -4.37 7.07
N ALA A 51 -0.65 -3.14 7.20
CA ALA A 51 -1.17 -2.59 8.45
C ALA A 51 -2.14 -1.45 8.16
N ALA A 52 -3.01 -1.12 9.12
CA ALA A 52 -3.77 0.13 9.10
C ALA A 52 -2.90 1.25 9.70
N MET A 53 -2.74 2.35 8.96
CA MET A 53 -1.89 3.48 9.34
C MET A 53 -2.62 4.81 9.12
N GLU A 54 -2.06 5.91 9.61
CA GLU A 54 -2.57 7.24 9.28
C GLU A 54 -2.47 7.50 7.77
N PRO A 55 -3.40 8.31 7.20
CA PRO A 55 -3.43 8.61 5.77
C PRO A 55 -2.10 9.10 5.20
N ASP A 56 -1.37 9.97 5.88
CA ASP A 56 -0.12 10.59 5.44
C ASP A 56 1.14 9.81 5.85
N GLN A 57 0.98 8.60 6.40
CA GLN A 57 2.12 7.79 6.86
C GLN A 57 3.00 7.32 5.68
N ASP A 58 4.28 7.69 5.69
CA ASP A 58 5.29 7.28 4.70
C ASP A 58 6.44 6.44 5.27
N GLN A 59 6.53 6.30 6.60
CA GLN A 59 7.64 5.67 7.33
C GLN A 59 7.19 4.79 8.52
N GLY A 60 6.06 4.09 8.37
CA GLY A 60 5.51 3.18 9.38
C GLY A 60 6.43 1.99 9.65
N PHE A 61 6.46 1.52 10.91
CA PHE A 61 7.25 0.36 11.32
C PHE A 61 6.64 -0.95 10.80
N CYS A 62 7.48 -1.79 10.18
CA CYS A 62 7.09 -3.11 9.70
C CYS A 62 7.46 -4.20 10.68
N GLU A 63 6.45 -4.90 11.22
CA GLU A 63 6.66 -6.00 12.17
C GLU A 63 7.29 -7.25 11.53
N ALA A 64 7.23 -7.37 10.20
CA ALA A 64 7.80 -8.51 9.48
C ALA A 64 9.29 -8.34 9.13
N CYS A 65 9.71 -7.13 8.72
CA CYS A 65 11.10 -6.88 8.29
C CYS A 65 11.89 -5.97 9.26
N GLY A 66 11.23 -5.38 10.26
CA GLY A 66 11.84 -4.49 11.25
C GLY A 66 12.20 -3.09 10.73
N GLY A 67 11.86 -2.76 9.49
CA GLY A 67 12.17 -1.46 8.89
C GLY A 67 11.00 -0.46 8.97
N ASN A 68 11.32 0.83 9.01
CA ASN A 68 10.36 1.94 8.87
C ASN A 68 10.01 2.19 7.41
N THR A 69 9.31 1.25 6.78
CA THR A 69 9.06 1.25 5.33
C THR A 69 7.59 1.04 4.96
N ILE A 70 6.67 0.94 5.92
CA ILE A 70 5.24 0.90 5.62
C ILE A 70 4.79 2.29 5.18
N ALA A 71 4.12 2.36 4.03
CA ALA A 71 3.48 3.57 3.53
C ALA A 71 2.01 3.32 3.25
N SER A 72 1.16 4.31 3.55
CA SER A 72 -0.27 4.26 3.30
C SER A 72 -0.57 4.20 1.80
N VAL A 73 -1.73 3.66 1.43
CA VAL A 73 -2.17 3.61 0.04
C VAL A 73 -2.24 5.00 -0.60
N LEU A 74 -2.66 6.02 0.15
CA LEU A 74 -2.82 7.39 -0.36
C LEU A 74 -1.48 8.07 -0.67
N VAL A 75 -0.46 7.85 0.17
CA VAL A 75 0.93 8.27 -0.11
C VAL A 75 1.48 7.51 -1.32
N LEU A 76 1.20 6.21 -1.43
CA LEU A 76 1.70 5.39 -2.54
C LEU A 76 1.14 5.83 -3.90
N VAL A 77 -0.12 6.24 -3.97
CA VAL A 77 -0.73 6.81 -5.18
C VAL A 77 -0.43 8.30 -5.38
N GLY A 78 0.13 8.98 -4.36
CA GLY A 78 0.55 10.38 -4.44
C GLY A 78 -0.61 11.37 -4.35
N LEU A 79 -1.66 11.04 -3.60
CA LEU A 79 -2.78 11.96 -3.34
C LEU A 79 -2.51 12.91 -2.17
N ILE A 80 -1.60 12.53 -1.27
CA ILE A 80 -1.07 13.31 -0.14
C ILE A 80 0.42 13.02 0.00
#